data_AF-A0A1N6FIU5-F1
#
_entry.id   AF-A0A1N6FIU5-F1
#
_cell.length_a   1.000
_cell.length_b   1.000
_cell.length_c   1.000
_cell.angle_alpha   90.00
_cell.angle_beta   90.00
_cell.angle_gamma   90.00
#
_symmetry.space_group_name_H-M   'P 1'
#
loop_
_entity.id
_entity.type
_entity.pdbx_description
1 polymer ?
#
loop_
_entity_poly.entity_id
_entity_poly.type
_entity_poly.pdbx_seq_one_letter_code
_entity_poly.pdbx_strand_id
1 'polypeptide(L)'
;MTTKFSKIVSEQMALAAKKAYPSECCGILVGKKSEKGEIEVTDIREAPNLFHGQKSVHFQIDPLFIYHLEQEIEASGLEIVGVYHSHPDCPAILSKEDENYMVPGLEYVIMSVKNGEVVDVKSYQRDLQ
;
A
#
# COMPACT_ATOMS: atom_id res chain seq x y z
N MET A 1 -10.58 -3.07 13.72
CA MET A 1 -11.13 -2.54 12.45
C MET A 1 -10.92 -3.61 11.39
N THR A 2 -11.81 -3.73 10.39
CA THR A 2 -11.75 -4.80 9.39
C THR A 2 -11.57 -4.18 8.01
N THR A 3 -10.61 -4.70 7.25
CA THR A 3 -10.35 -4.25 5.88
C THR A 3 -10.73 -5.35 4.88
N LYS A 4 -11.42 -4.95 3.82
CA LYS A 4 -11.85 -5.83 2.72
C LYS A 4 -11.18 -5.39 1.43
N PHE A 5 -10.65 -6.35 0.69
CA PHE A 5 -10.07 -6.15 -0.62
C PHE A 5 -10.91 -6.88 -1.66
N SER A 6 -11.20 -6.22 -2.78
CA SER A 6 -11.74 -6.93 -3.93
C SER A 6 -10.68 -7.89 -4.51
N LYS A 7 -11.12 -8.97 -5.15
CA LYS A 7 -10.20 -9.92 -5.80
C LYS A 7 -9.30 -9.23 -6.83
N ILE A 8 -9.87 -8.30 -7.59
CA ILE A 8 -9.15 -7.53 -8.63
C ILE A 8 -8.03 -6.69 -7.99
N VAL A 9 -8.33 -6.00 -6.89
CA VAL A 9 -7.35 -5.21 -6.14
C VAL A 9 -6.18 -6.07 -5.66
N SER A 10 -6.47 -7.24 -5.06
CA SER A 10 -5.42 -8.15 -4.61
C SER A 10 -4.54 -8.66 -5.76
N GLU A 11 -5.13 -8.96 -6.92
CA GLU A 11 -4.40 -9.40 -8.12
C GLU A 11 -3.52 -8.27 -8.70
N GLN A 12 -4.02 -7.04 -8.72
CA GLN A 12 -3.28 -5.87 -9.19
C GLN A 12 -2.09 -5.56 -8.28
N MET A 13 -2.27 -5.56 -6.96
CA MET A 13 -1.16 -5.37 -6.00
C MET A 13 -0.09 -6.45 -6.18
N ALA A 14 -0.50 -7.71 -6.30
CA ALA A 14 0.44 -8.81 -6.52
C ALA A 14 1.20 -8.64 -7.84
N LEU A 15 0.52 -8.24 -8.92
CA LEU A 15 1.17 -7.98 -10.20
C LEU A 15 2.18 -6.83 -10.12
N ALA A 16 1.84 -5.74 -9.44
CA ALA A 16 2.75 -4.61 -9.22
C ALA A 16 4.01 -5.03 -8.45
N ALA A 17 3.84 -5.82 -7.39
CA ALA A 17 4.94 -6.34 -6.59
C ALA A 17 5.89 -7.24 -7.39
N LYS A 18 5.34 -8.16 -8.22
CA LYS A 18 6.15 -9.01 -9.10
C LYS A 18 6.92 -8.22 -10.15
N LYS A 19 6.29 -7.19 -10.74
CA LYS A 19 6.93 -6.33 -11.76
C LYS A 19 8.06 -5.49 -11.20
N ALA A 20 7.95 -5.04 -9.94
CA ALA A 20 8.96 -4.20 -9.30
C ALA A 20 10.20 -4.96 -8.83
N TYR A 21 10.07 -6.27 -8.56
CA TYR A 21 11.18 -7.11 -8.10
C TYR A 21 12.40 -7.00 -9.05
N PRO A 22 13.63 -6.79 -8.52
CA PRO A 22 14.05 -6.92 -7.12
C PRO A 22 13.95 -5.64 -6.26
N SER A 23 13.28 -4.58 -6.76
CA SER A 23 12.98 -3.39 -5.97
C SER A 23 11.65 -3.52 -5.24
N GLU A 24 11.44 -2.69 -4.22
CA GLU A 24 10.14 -2.51 -3.58
C GLU A 24 9.17 -1.81 -4.55
N CYS A 25 7.99 -2.39 -4.75
CA CYS A 25 6.84 -1.64 -5.25
C CYS A 25 6.27 -0.75 -4.15
N CYS A 26 5.60 0.32 -4.52
CA CYS A 26 4.76 1.09 -3.62
C CYS A 26 3.53 1.63 -4.35
N GLY A 27 2.48 1.97 -3.60
CA GLY A 27 1.29 2.55 -4.17
C GLY A 27 0.24 2.90 -3.12
N ILE A 28 -0.83 3.51 -3.59
CA ILE A 28 -1.91 4.03 -2.76
C ILE A 28 -3.15 3.13 -2.88
N LEU A 29 -3.78 2.87 -1.74
CA LEU A 29 -5.06 2.16 -1.65
C LEU A 29 -6.20 3.19 -1.69
N VAL A 30 -7.16 2.98 -2.59
CA VAL A 30 -8.32 3.85 -2.79
C VAL A 30 -9.59 3.07 -2.49
N GLY A 31 -10.50 3.69 -1.76
CA GLY A 31 -11.68 3.00 -1.26
C GLY A 31 -12.64 3.88 -0.50
N LYS A 32 -13.33 3.28 0.46
CA LYS A 32 -14.26 3.96 1.37
C LYS A 32 -14.08 3.47 2.80
N LYS A 33 -14.28 4.38 3.75
CA LYS A 33 -14.41 4.06 5.18
C LYS A 33 -15.86 4.13 5.60
N SER A 34 -16.33 3.09 6.30
CA SER A 34 -17.64 3.14 6.96
C SER A 34 -17.56 3.92 8.27
N GLU A 35 -18.71 4.36 8.79
CA GLU A 35 -18.81 5.02 10.09
C GLU A 35 -18.26 4.17 11.26
N LYS A 36 -18.19 2.84 11.08
CA LYS A 36 -17.65 1.88 12.06
C LYS A 36 -16.15 1.65 11.92
N GLY A 37 -15.48 2.36 11.01
CA GLY A 37 -14.05 2.20 10.73
C GLY A 37 -13.71 0.94 9.93
N GLU A 38 -14.68 0.37 9.20
CA GLU A 38 -14.38 -0.68 8.22
C GLU A 38 -13.86 -0.04 6.94
N ILE A 39 -12.78 -0.58 6.37
CA ILE A 39 -12.20 -0.12 5.11
C ILE A 39 -12.61 -1.08 4.00
N GLU A 40 -13.18 -0.54 2.93
CA GLU A 40 -13.40 -1.26 1.68
C GLU A 40 -12.48 -0.70 0.61
N VAL A 41 -11.47 -1.47 0.21
CA VAL A 41 -10.53 -1.09 -0.85
C VAL A 41 -11.08 -1.57 -2.19
N THR A 42 -11.39 -0.62 -3.06
CA THR A 42 -12.01 -0.88 -4.36
C THR A 42 -11.05 -0.65 -5.53
N ASP A 43 -9.98 0.11 -5.32
CA ASP A 43 -9.02 0.47 -6.37
C ASP A 43 -7.61 0.72 -5.80
N ILE A 44 -6.60 0.70 -6.66
CA ILE A 44 -5.22 1.03 -6.30
C ILE A 44 -4.59 2.00 -7.30
N ARG A 45 -3.54 2.69 -6.86
CA ARG A 45 -2.69 3.50 -7.73
C ARG A 45 -1.24 3.13 -7.50
N GLU A 46 -0.65 2.46 -8.48
CA GLU A 46 0.79 2.16 -8.50
C GLU A 46 1.58 3.47 -8.51
N ALA A 47 2.53 3.63 -7.59
CA ALA A 47 3.42 4.78 -7.53
C ALA A 47 4.85 4.35 -7.91
N PRO A 48 5.60 5.18 -8.64
CA PRO A 48 7.01 4.91 -8.86
C PRO A 48 7.78 5.04 -7.55
N ASN A 49 8.63 4.07 -7.24
CA ASN A 49 9.55 4.19 -6.12
C ASN A 49 10.65 5.23 -6.46
N LEU A 50 10.57 6.42 -5.85
CA LEU A 50 11.49 7.54 -6.07
C LEU A 50 12.72 7.54 -5.14
N PHE A 51 12.88 6.53 -4.28
CA PHE A 51 14.00 6.49 -3.35
C PHE A 51 15.34 6.39 -4.10
N HIS A 52 16.26 7.31 -3.88
CA HIS A 52 17.53 7.36 -4.62
C HIS A 52 18.61 6.38 -4.10
N GLY A 53 18.38 5.74 -2.95
CA GLY A 53 19.28 4.75 -2.35
C GLY A 53 18.94 3.31 -2.75
N GLN A 54 19.06 2.39 -1.78
CA GLN A 54 18.77 0.98 -1.98
C GLN A 54 17.26 0.72 -2.06
N LYS A 55 16.71 0.75 -3.27
CA LYS A 55 15.28 0.51 -3.55
C LYS A 55 14.77 -0.89 -3.22
N SER A 56 15.62 -1.83 -2.82
CA SER A 56 15.21 -3.18 -2.42
C SER A 56 14.72 -3.27 -0.97
N VAL A 57 14.88 -2.20 -0.18
CA VAL A 57 14.50 -2.16 1.25
C VAL A 57 13.88 -0.81 1.67
N HIS A 58 13.70 0.11 0.71
CA HIS A 58 13.11 1.43 0.95
C HIS A 58 12.30 1.87 -0.27
N PHE A 59 11.24 2.62 0.00
CA PHE A 59 10.48 3.32 -1.03
C PHE A 59 10.18 4.77 -0.65
N GLN A 60 9.92 5.58 -1.67
CA GLN A 60 9.43 6.94 -1.50
C GLN A 60 8.36 7.23 -2.56
N ILE A 61 7.19 7.67 -2.13
CA ILE A 61 6.12 8.15 -3.00
C ILE A 61 6.21 9.67 -3.09
N ASP A 62 6.01 10.23 -4.29
CA ASP A 62 5.94 11.68 -4.49
C ASP A 62 4.73 12.27 -3.76
N PRO A 63 4.89 13.26 -2.86
CA PRO A 63 3.75 13.95 -2.27
C PRO A 63 2.81 14.58 -3.30
N LEU A 64 3.32 15.04 -4.45
CA LEU A 64 2.48 15.57 -5.53
C LEU A 64 1.62 14.48 -6.18
N PHE A 65 2.11 13.24 -6.25
CA PHE A 65 1.32 12.11 -6.73
C PHE A 65 0.10 11.88 -5.84
N ILE A 66 0.29 11.92 -4.52
CA ILE A 66 -0.80 11.78 -3.54
C ILE A 66 -1.81 12.92 -3.70
N TYR A 67 -1.33 14.16 -3.77
CA TYR A 67 -2.19 15.33 -3.95
C TYR A 67 -3.01 15.32 -5.25
N HIS A 68 -2.43 14.88 -6.36
CA HIS A 68 -3.15 14.74 -7.62
C HIS A 68 -4.16 13.60 -7.58
N LEU A 69 -3.83 12.50 -6.91
CA LEU A 69 -4.75 11.40 -6.72
C LEU A 69 -5.97 11.82 -5.89
N GLU A 70 -5.78 12.55 -4.78
CA GLU A 70 -6.89 13.06 -3.98
C GLU A 70 -7.87 13.90 -4.81
N GLN A 71 -7.34 14.79 -5.66
CA GLN A 71 -8.16 15.59 -6.58
C GLN A 71 -8.89 14.74 -7.63
N GLU A 72 -8.24 13.70 -8.16
CA GLU A 72 -8.85 12.79 -9.15
C GLU A 72 -10.07 12.07 -8.57
N ILE A 73 -9.98 11.60 -7.32
CA ILE A 73 -11.01 10.74 -6.71
C ILE A 73 -12.10 11.51 -5.98
N GLU A 74 -11.90 12.81 -5.69
CA GLU A 74 -12.83 13.64 -4.91
C GLU A 74 -14.28 13.55 -5.41
N ALA A 75 -14.50 13.71 -6.72
CA ALA A 75 -15.84 13.69 -7.31
C ALA A 75 -16.51 12.30 -7.29
N SER A 76 -15.75 11.24 -7.03
CA SER A 76 -16.26 9.86 -6.98
C SER A 76 -16.74 9.43 -5.59
N GLY A 77 -16.52 10.26 -4.56
CA GLY A 77 -16.80 9.90 -3.17
C GLY A 77 -15.93 8.75 -2.66
N LEU A 78 -14.78 8.52 -3.30
CA LEU A 78 -13.72 7.64 -2.83
C LEU A 78 -12.68 8.47 -2.08
N GLU A 79 -11.91 7.81 -1.23
CA GLU A 79 -10.85 8.42 -0.45
C GLU A 79 -9.58 7.56 -0.47
N ILE A 80 -8.45 8.17 -0.10
CA ILE A 80 -7.23 7.44 0.20
C ILE A 80 -7.42 6.72 1.53
N VAL A 81 -7.40 5.39 1.47
CA VAL A 81 -7.63 4.54 2.64
C VAL A 81 -6.36 3.88 3.15
N GLY A 82 -5.25 3.97 2.42
CA GLY A 82 -4.00 3.35 2.84
C GLY A 82 -2.88 3.38 1.81
N VAL A 83 -1.82 2.66 2.13
CA VAL A 83 -0.62 2.47 1.33
C VAL A 83 -0.34 0.97 1.21
N TYR A 84 0.23 0.55 0.09
CA TYR A 84 0.81 -0.79 -0.01
C TYR A 84 2.22 -0.73 -0.53
N HIS A 85 3.03 -1.70 -0.13
CA HIS A 85 4.37 -1.91 -0.65
C HIS A 85 4.77 -3.39 -0.60
N SER A 86 5.96 -3.69 -1.12
CA SER A 86 6.50 -5.05 -1.11
C SER A 86 7.89 -5.09 -0.50
N HIS A 87 8.21 -6.19 0.17
CA HIS A 87 9.54 -6.52 0.67
C HIS A 87 10.18 -7.63 -0.20
N PRO A 88 11.16 -7.30 -1.04
CA PRO A 88 11.99 -8.25 -1.78
C PRO A 88 12.80 -9.14 -0.83
N ASP A 89 12.65 -10.45 -0.98
CA ASP A 89 13.35 -11.51 -0.26
C ASP A 89 13.23 -11.45 1.29
N CYS A 90 12.32 -10.61 1.78
CA CYS A 90 12.06 -10.34 3.19
C CYS A 90 10.60 -10.69 3.54
N PRO A 91 10.30 -11.04 4.80
CA PRO A 91 8.92 -11.33 5.23
C PRO A 91 8.00 -10.10 5.13
N ALA A 92 6.70 -10.35 4.97
CA ALA A 92 5.66 -9.33 5.03
C ALA A 92 5.38 -8.91 6.47
N ILE A 93 6.38 -8.36 7.15
CA ILE A 93 6.26 -7.82 8.52
C ILE A 93 6.67 -6.37 8.51
N LEU A 94 6.06 -5.57 9.38
CA LEU A 94 6.47 -4.18 9.59
C LEU A 94 7.95 -4.13 9.98
N SER A 95 8.72 -3.33 9.23
CA SER A 95 10.01 -2.85 9.69
C SER A 95 9.81 -1.70 10.68
N LYS A 96 10.87 -1.34 11.41
CA LYS A 96 10.86 -0.18 12.30
C LYS A 96 10.56 1.12 11.55
N GLU A 97 10.98 1.21 10.29
CA GLU A 97 10.73 2.38 9.46
C GLU A 97 9.25 2.46 9.05
N ASP A 98 8.66 1.33 8.65
CA ASP A 98 7.22 1.25 8.34
C ASP A 98 6.39 1.74 9.53
N GLU A 99 6.66 1.23 10.74
CA GLU A 99 5.95 1.62 11.97
C GLU A 99 6.01 3.13 12.24
N ASN A 100 7.16 3.77 11.97
CA ASN A 100 7.34 5.20 12.19
C ASN A 100 6.51 6.05 11.21
N TYR A 101 6.30 5.56 9.99
CA TYR A 101 5.53 6.26 8.96
C TYR A 101 4.03 5.96 9.00
N MET A 102 3.60 4.97 9.80
CA MET A 102 2.18 4.65 9.94
C MET A 102 1.37 5.81 10.51
N VAL A 103 0.51 6.36 9.67
CA VAL A 103 -0.56 7.31 10.03
C VAL A 103 -1.77 6.54 10.58
N PRO A 104 -2.28 6.90 11.78
CA PRO A 104 -3.49 6.31 12.35
C PRO A 104 -4.70 6.38 11.40
N GLY A 105 -5.49 5.31 11.37
CA GLY A 105 -6.69 5.24 10.54
C GLY A 105 -6.47 4.98 9.04
N LEU A 106 -5.23 4.66 8.63
CA LEU A 106 -4.90 4.15 7.30
C LEU A 106 -4.53 2.66 7.34
N GLU A 107 -4.82 1.97 6.24
CA GLU A 107 -4.38 0.61 5.98
C GLU A 107 -2.96 0.57 5.41
N TYR A 108 -2.13 -0.36 5.89
CA TYR A 108 -0.82 -0.65 5.34
C TYR A 108 -0.73 -2.11 4.92
N VAL A 109 -0.61 -2.37 3.63
CA VAL A 109 -0.46 -3.73 3.08
C VAL A 109 0.99 -3.98 2.70
N ILE A 110 1.56 -5.05 3.23
CA ILE A 110 2.94 -5.47 2.92
C ILE A 110 2.90 -6.82 2.24
N MET A 111 3.57 -6.93 1.09
CA MET A 111 3.72 -8.17 0.34
C MET A 111 5.15 -8.70 0.42
N SER A 112 5.34 -9.96 0.79
CA SER A 112 6.63 -10.63 0.69
C SER A 112 6.80 -11.15 -0.73
N VAL A 113 7.88 -10.76 -1.40
CA VAL A 113 8.19 -11.21 -2.76
C VAL A 113 9.49 -11.99 -2.75
N LYS A 114 9.45 -13.28 -3.07
CA LYS A 114 10.64 -14.14 -3.15
C LYS A 114 10.82 -14.69 -4.55
N ASN A 115 12.01 -14.54 -5.11
CA ASN A 115 12.31 -14.97 -6.48
C ASN A 115 11.29 -14.43 -7.51
N GLY A 116 10.83 -13.18 -7.34
CA GLY A 116 9.83 -12.56 -8.22
C GLY A 116 8.39 -13.03 -8.03
N GLU A 117 8.09 -13.83 -7.01
CA GLU A 117 6.75 -14.31 -6.70
C GLU A 117 6.25 -13.82 -5.34
N VAL A 118 4.98 -13.42 -5.25
CA VAL A 118 4.35 -13.03 -3.98
C VAL A 118 4.06 -14.29 -3.17
N VAL A 119 4.64 -14.39 -1.98
CA VAL A 119 4.55 -15.59 -1.12
C VAL A 119 3.76 -15.36 0.16
N ASP A 120 3.59 -14.10 0.59
CA ASP A 120 2.83 -13.72 1.78
C ASP A 120 2.30 -12.30 1.62
N VAL A 121 1.14 -12.01 2.22
CA VAL A 121 0.52 -10.68 2.20
C VAL A 121 -0.06 -10.44 3.59
N LYS A 122 0.34 -9.33 4.21
CA LYS A 122 -0.19 -8.91 5.51
C LYS A 122 -0.68 -7.49 5.48
N SER A 123 -1.62 -7.21 6.37
CA SER A 123 -2.33 -5.95 6.46
C SER A 123 -2.21 -5.44 7.90
N TYR A 124 -1.96 -4.15 8.05
CA TYR A 124 -1.62 -3.50 9.30
C TYR A 124 -2.36 -2.18 9.42
N GLN A 125 -2.77 -1.87 10.65
CA GLN A 125 -3.39 -0.60 11.00
C GLN A 125 -2.84 -0.12 12.33
N ARG A 126 -2.76 1.20 12.46
CA ARG A 126 -2.48 1.85 13.75
C ARG A 126 -3.77 2.46 14.28
N ASP A 127 -4.11 2.11 15.52
CA ASP A 127 -5.28 2.64 16.19
C ASP A 127 -5.20 4.16 16.36
N LEU A 128 -6.34 4.84 16.24
CA LEU A 128 -6.51 6.23 16.63
C LEU A 128 -6.42 6.28 18.17
N GLN A 129 -5.44 7.02 18.70
CA GLN A 129 -5.31 7.26 20.15
C GLN A 129 -6.33 8.30 20.64
#